data_AF-A0A672FM49-F1
#
_entry.id   AF-A0A672FM49-F1
#
_cell.length_a   1.000
_cell.length_b   1.000
_cell.length_c   1.000
_cell.angle_alpha   90.00
_cell.angle_beta   90.00
_cell.angle_gamma   90.00
#
_symmetry.space_group_name_H-M   'P 1'
#
loop_
_entity.id
_entity.type
_entity.pdbx_description
1 polymer ?
#
loop_
_entity_poly.entity_id
_entity_poly.type
_entity_poly.pdbx_seq_one_letter_code
_entity_poly.pdbx_strand_id
1 'polypeptide(L)'
;MVKWTDFERATIKDIFSKIDYDVVGPAALSRCLVVYPWTQRYFGSFGNLYKRCCHHIHPKVAAHGRVGPAGPQFADLSVLHSEKLQVDPGNFKIICCKFYQKRNTHKRLNCT
;
A
#
# COMPACT_ATOMS: atom_id res chain seq x y z
N MET A 1 -1.05 16.64 -16.76
CA MET A 1 -0.32 16.77 -15.48
C MET A 1 -1.04 17.80 -14.62
N VAL A 2 -1.39 17.46 -13.38
CA VAL A 2 -2.14 18.36 -12.48
C VAL A 2 -1.22 19.47 -11.98
N LYS A 3 -1.72 20.71 -11.96
CA LYS A 3 -1.01 21.85 -11.38
C LYS A 3 -1.29 21.91 -9.88
N TRP A 4 -0.24 21.89 -9.07
CA TRP A 4 -0.32 21.98 -7.62
C TRP A 4 0.22 23.33 -7.15
N THR A 5 -0.48 23.95 -6.22
CA THR A 5 0.02 25.13 -5.50
C THR A 5 1.17 24.76 -4.56
N ASP A 6 2.00 25.73 -4.20
CA ASP A 6 3.11 25.51 -3.25
C ASP A 6 2.59 25.11 -1.86
N PHE A 7 1.43 25.64 -1.46
CA PHE A 7 0.75 25.26 -0.23
C PHE A 7 0.33 23.78 -0.24
N GLU A 8 -0.29 23.29 -1.30
CA GLU A 8 -0.68 21.87 -1.41
C GLU A 8 0.55 20.97 -1.40
N ARG A 9 1.62 21.35 -2.11
CA ARG A 9 2.86 20.58 -2.15
C ARG A 9 3.54 20.52 -0.78
N ALA A 10 3.56 21.64 -0.05
CA ALA A 10 4.10 21.70 1.31
C ALA A 10 3.26 20.85 2.28
N THR A 11 1.94 20.92 2.18
CA THR A 11 1.01 20.13 2.99
C THR A 11 1.20 18.63 2.74
N ILE A 12 1.32 18.21 1.48
CA ILE A 12 1.61 16.81 1.13
C ILE A 12 2.95 16.37 1.75
N LYS A 13 4.01 17.17 1.61
CA LYS A 13 5.32 16.84 2.21
C LYS A 13 5.26 16.69 3.73
N ASP A 14 4.56 17.59 4.42
CA ASP A 14 4.36 17.52 5.88
C ASP A 14 3.53 16.30 6.30
N ILE A 15 2.52 15.95 5.51
CA ILE A 15 1.70 14.76 5.74
C ILE A 15 2.54 13.49 5.65
N PHE A 16 3.43 13.39 4.65
CA PHE A 16 4.25 12.20 4.42
C PHE A 16 5.47 12.12 5.36
N SER A 17 6.02 13.24 5.82
CA SER A 17 7.14 13.25 6.78
C SER A 17 6.77 12.67 8.16
N LYS A 18 5.48 12.70 8.50
CA LYS A 18 4.93 12.16 9.77
C LYS A 18 4.54 10.68 9.68
N ILE A 19 4.70 10.04 8.52
CA ILE A 19 4.29 8.65 8.31
C ILE A 19 5.45 7.72 8.63
N ASP A 20 5.20 6.76 9.51
CA ASP A 20 6.06 5.61 9.69
C ASP A 20 5.80 4.59 8.57
N TYR A 21 6.72 4.51 7.61
CA TYR A 21 6.64 3.61 6.46
C TYR A 21 6.74 2.13 6.84
N ASP A 22 7.43 1.80 7.94
CA ASP A 22 7.59 0.43 8.44
C ASP A 22 6.31 -0.12 9.04
N VAL A 23 5.41 0.76 9.51
CA VAL A 23 4.14 0.37 10.11
C VAL A 23 2.99 0.52 9.12
N VAL A 24 2.89 1.66 8.45
CA VAL A 24 1.72 2.01 7.63
C VAL A 24 1.67 1.20 6.33
N GLY A 25 2.82 1.04 5.65
CA GLY A 25 2.91 0.34 4.38
C GLY A 25 2.53 -1.14 4.48
N PRO A 26 3.18 -1.92 5.36
CA PRO A 26 2.81 -3.31 5.64
C PRO A 26 1.36 -3.48 6.04
N ALA A 27 0.85 -2.64 6.94
CA ALA A 27 -0.53 -2.73 7.41
C ALA A 27 -1.55 -2.42 6.30
N ALA A 28 -1.27 -1.46 5.42
CA ALA A 28 -2.14 -1.14 4.29
C ALA A 28 -2.21 -2.28 3.27
N LEU A 29 -1.05 -2.88 2.94
CA LEU A 29 -0.98 -4.01 2.01
C LEU A 29 -1.66 -5.26 2.58
N SER A 30 -1.42 -5.59 3.85
CA SER A 30 -2.11 -6.71 4.52
C SER A 30 -3.63 -6.52 4.53
N ARG A 31 -4.13 -5.32 4.82
CA ARG A 31 -5.58 -5.03 4.76
C ARG A 31 -6.13 -5.17 3.34
N CYS A 32 -5.38 -4.77 2.32
CA CYS A 32 -5.78 -4.93 0.92
C CYS A 32 -5.98 -6.41 0.58
N LEU A 33 -5.01 -7.27 0.92
CA LEU A 33 -5.06 -8.71 0.64
C LEU A 33 -6.19 -9.43 1.38
N VAL A 34 -6.56 -8.97 2.59
CA VAL A 34 -7.66 -9.54 3.37
C VAL A 34 -9.04 -9.09 2.86
N VAL A 35 -9.20 -7.79 2.58
CA VAL A 35 -10.51 -7.23 2.16
C VAL A 35 -10.81 -7.56 0.70
N TYR A 36 -9.78 -7.68 -0.13
CA TYR A 36 -9.89 -7.92 -1.57
C TYR A 36 -9.09 -9.18 -1.95
N PRO A 37 -9.62 -10.37 -1.66
CA PRO A 37 -8.88 -11.63 -1.78
C PRO A 37 -8.38 -11.92 -3.20
N TRP A 38 -9.03 -11.38 -4.24
CA TRP A 38 -8.57 -11.50 -5.62
C TRP A 38 -7.18 -10.87 -5.88
N THR A 39 -6.76 -9.91 -5.05
CA THR A 39 -5.43 -9.30 -5.15
C THR A 39 -4.31 -10.25 -4.74
N GLN A 40 -4.62 -11.33 -4.02
CA GLN A 40 -3.64 -12.34 -3.61
C GLN A 40 -3.04 -13.10 -4.81
N ARG A 41 -3.73 -13.14 -5.96
CA ARG A 41 -3.26 -13.82 -7.17
C ARG A 41 -1.89 -13.32 -7.66
N TYR A 42 -1.56 -12.06 -7.39
CA TYR A 42 -0.29 -11.44 -7.78
C TYR A 42 0.88 -11.83 -6.87
N PHE A 43 0.59 -12.42 -5.71
CA PHE A 43 1.58 -12.74 -4.67
C PHE A 43 1.77 -14.24 -4.48
N GLY A 44 1.61 -15.05 -5.54
CA GLY A 44 1.74 -16.51 -5.48
C GLY A 44 3.08 -16.99 -4.91
N SER A 45 4.18 -16.26 -5.14
CA SER A 45 5.51 -16.57 -4.61
C SER A 45 5.65 -16.35 -3.09
N PHE A 46 4.66 -15.69 -2.46
CA PHE A 46 4.70 -15.41 -1.02
C PHE A 46 4.26 -16.61 -0.20
N GLY A 47 3.67 -17.64 -0.83
CA GLY A 47 3.19 -18.84 -0.16
C GLY A 47 1.81 -18.63 0.46
N ASN A 48 1.54 -19.30 1.58
CA ASN A 48 0.24 -19.26 2.20
C ASN A 48 -0.06 -17.89 2.84
N LEU A 49 -0.86 -17.08 2.15
CA LEU A 49 -1.39 -15.79 2.62
C LEU A 49 -2.70 -15.94 3.41
N TYR A 50 -3.26 -17.16 3.48
CA TYR A 50 -4.45 -17.48 4.24
C TYR A 50 -4.10 -17.65 5.73
N LYS A 51 -3.76 -16.55 6.40
CA LYS A 51 -3.79 -16.47 7.87
C LYS A 51 -4.62 -15.26 8.28
N ARG A 52 -5.71 -15.53 8.99
CA ARG A 52 -6.78 -14.58 9.38
C ARG A 52 -6.44 -13.71 10.60
N CYS A 53 -5.21 -13.73 11.10
CA CYS A 53 -4.87 -13.05 12.34
C CYS A 53 -4.24 -11.69 12.06
N CYS A 54 -4.94 -10.62 12.46
CA CYS A 54 -4.61 -9.21 12.22
C CYS A 54 -3.25 -8.76 12.78
N HIS A 55 -2.69 -9.50 13.73
CA HIS A 55 -1.42 -9.18 14.40
C HIS A 55 -0.18 -9.84 13.78
N HIS A 56 -0.35 -10.81 12.87
CA HIS A 56 0.77 -11.46 12.21
C HIS A 56 0.83 -11.05 10.74
N ILE A 57 1.55 -9.96 10.47
CA ILE A 57 1.89 -9.56 9.10
C ILE A 57 2.88 -10.59 8.55
N HIS A 58 2.57 -11.18 7.40
CA HIS A 58 3.48 -12.11 6.74
C HIS A 58 4.80 -11.39 6.40
N PRO A 59 5.98 -11.93 6.72
CA PRO A 59 7.25 -11.21 6.61
C PRO A 59 7.55 -10.74 5.18
N LYS A 60 7.18 -11.53 4.15
CA LYS A 60 7.32 -11.10 2.76
C LYS A 60 6.35 -9.96 2.38
N VAL A 61 5.16 -9.93 2.97
CA VAL A 61 4.19 -8.82 2.77
C VAL A 61 4.69 -7.57 3.49
N ALA A 62 5.28 -7.71 4.67
CA ALA A 62 5.90 -6.59 5.38
C ALA A 62 7.08 -6.01 4.59
N ALA A 63 7.97 -6.86 4.09
CA ALA A 63 9.09 -6.42 3.26
C ALA A 63 8.61 -5.72 1.98
N HIS A 64 7.58 -6.25 1.32
CA HIS A 64 7.01 -5.63 0.11
C HIS A 64 6.22 -4.35 0.42
N GLY A 65 5.67 -4.20 1.62
CA GLY A 65 4.92 -3.02 2.05
C GLY A 65 5.78 -1.84 2.48
N ARG A 66 7.08 -2.05 2.75
CA ARG A 66 8.03 -1.01 3.20
C ARG A 66 8.44 -0.01 2.10
N VAL A 67 7.74 0.04 0.97
CA VAL A 67 8.12 0.94 -0.14
C VAL A 67 7.98 2.39 0.33
N GLY A 68 9.14 3.04 0.53
CA GLY A 68 9.24 4.45 0.88
C GLY A 68 8.86 5.37 -0.28
N PRO A 69 9.10 6.68 -0.16
CA PRO A 69 8.82 7.63 -1.24
C PRO A 69 9.63 7.25 -2.49
N ALA A 70 8.95 6.70 -3.49
CA ALA A 70 9.55 6.41 -4.78
C ALA A 70 9.89 7.73 -5.49
N GLY A 71 11.14 7.84 -5.94
CA GLY A 71 11.62 8.94 -6.77
C GLY A 71 11.01 8.94 -8.19
N PRO A 72 11.56 9.70 -9.15
CA PRO A 72 10.97 9.97 -10.47
C PRO A 72 10.81 8.77 -11.43
N GLN A 73 10.88 7.53 -10.94
CA GLN A 73 10.94 6.28 -11.73
C GLN A 73 9.56 5.61 -11.92
N PHE A 74 8.45 6.35 -11.83
CA PHE A 74 7.11 5.78 -12.01
C PHE A 74 6.86 5.25 -13.43
N ALA A 75 7.61 5.72 -14.43
CA ALA A 75 7.53 5.22 -15.79
C ALA A 75 7.95 3.73 -15.86
N ASP A 76 9.14 3.40 -15.37
CA ASP A 76 9.64 2.02 -15.35
C ASP A 76 8.76 1.11 -14.48
N LEU A 77 8.27 1.66 -13.36
CA LEU A 77 7.36 0.94 -12.48
C LEU A 77 6.02 0.64 -13.18
N SER A 78 5.51 1.57 -13.99
CA SER A 78 4.28 1.37 -14.76
C SER A 78 4.45 0.25 -15.78
N VAL A 79 5.54 0.25 -16.55
CA VAL A 79 5.86 -0.79 -17.53
C VAL A 79 5.94 -2.16 -16.86
N LEU A 80 6.63 -2.25 -15.72
CA LEU A 80 6.73 -3.49 -14.95
C LEU A 80 5.35 -4.01 -14.50
N HIS A 81 4.48 -3.13 -14.01
CA HIS A 81 3.14 -3.53 -13.55
C HIS A 81 2.20 -3.91 -14.69
N SER A 82 2.31 -3.29 -15.86
CA SER A 82 1.48 -3.62 -17.03
C SER A 82 1.98 -4.86 -17.76
N GLU A 83 3.25 -4.90 -18.15
CA GLU A 83 3.77 -5.89 -19.10
C GLU A 83 4.15 -7.20 -18.42
N LYS A 84 4.80 -7.13 -17.25
CA LYS A 84 5.34 -8.31 -16.56
C LYS A 84 4.39 -8.87 -15.52
N LEU A 85 3.86 -8.00 -14.65
CA LEU A 85 2.99 -8.43 -13.55
C LEU A 85 1.51 -8.47 -13.93
N GLN A 86 1.11 -7.80 -15.01
CA GLN A 86 -0.26 -7.75 -15.52
C GLN A 86 -1.27 -7.39 -14.42
N VAL A 87 -0.92 -6.39 -13.60
CA VAL A 87 -1.75 -5.91 -12.51
C VAL A 87 -2.90 -5.08 -13.07
N ASP A 88 -4.13 -5.39 -12.66
CA ASP A 88 -5.30 -4.60 -13.04
C ASP A 88 -5.18 -3.16 -12.50
N PRO A 89 -5.28 -2.12 -13.36
CA PRO A 89 -5.11 -0.73 -12.93
C PRO A 89 -6.09 -0.28 -11.84
N GLY A 90 -7.26 -0.89 -11.74
CA GLY A 90 -8.25 -0.62 -10.69
C GLY A 90 -7.74 -0.93 -9.28
N ASN A 91 -6.79 -1.86 -9.15
CA ASN A 91 -6.21 -2.22 -7.85
C ASN A 91 -5.38 -1.08 -7.22
N PHE A 92 -4.81 -0.17 -8.03
CA PHE A 92 -4.05 0.97 -7.49
C PHE A 92 -4.94 1.93 -6.70
N LYS A 93 -6.18 2.13 -7.16
CA LYS A 93 -7.19 2.93 -6.45
C LYS A 93 -7.51 2.32 -5.08
N ILE A 94 -7.63 1.00 -5.03
CA ILE A 94 -7.94 0.25 -3.82
C ILE A 94 -6.83 0.39 -2.78
N ILE A 95 -5.57 0.19 -3.19
CA ILE A 95 -4.41 0.31 -2.31
C ILE A 95 -4.31 1.73 -1.74
N CYS A 96 -4.50 2.75 -2.58
CA CYS A 96 -4.52 4.16 -2.16
C CYS A 96 -5.58 4.42 -1.08
N CYS A 97 -6.81 3.94 -1.27
CA CYS A 97 -7.88 4.09 -0.28
C CYS A 97 -7.54 3.42 1.07
N LYS A 98 -6.84 2.28 1.07
CA LYS A 98 -6.47 1.59 2.32
C LYS A 98 -5.32 2.27 3.05
N PHE A 99 -4.39 2.90 2.33
CA PHE A 99 -3.37 3.76 2.92
C PHE A 99 -4.00 4.95 3.67
N TYR A 100 -4.96 5.63 3.02
CA TYR A 100 -5.71 6.71 3.64
C TYR A 100 -6.52 6.25 4.86
N GLN A 101 -7.16 5.08 4.77
CA GLN A 101 -7.93 4.54 5.88
C GLN A 101 -7.04 4.21 7.08
N LYS A 102 -5.86 3.59 6.88
CA LYS A 102 -4.95 3.26 8.00
C LYS A 102 -4.46 4.52 8.72
N ARG A 103 -4.08 5.57 7.99
CA ARG A 103 -3.72 6.88 8.56
C ARG A 103 -4.81 7.44 9.49
N ASN A 104 -6.07 7.37 9.06
CA ASN A 104 -7.21 7.90 9.83
C ASN A 104 -7.69 6.96 10.96
N THR A 105 -7.31 5.68 10.95
CA THR A 105 -7.77 4.67 11.91
C THR A 105 -6.87 4.44 13.14
N HIS A 106 -5.94 5.34 13.48
CA HIS A 106 -5.29 5.30 14.81
C HIS A 106 -6.30 5.34 15.98
N LYS A 107 -7.59 5.63 15.72
CA LYS A 107 -8.68 5.64 16.71
C LYS A 107 -9.64 4.44 16.67
N ARG A 108 -9.59 3.53 15.69
CA ARG A 108 -10.51 2.38 15.66
C ARG A 108 -9.89 1.25 14.87
N LEU A 109 -9.44 0.20 15.55
CA LEU A 109 -9.55 -1.21 15.15
C LEU A 109 -8.96 -2.07 16.30
N ASN A 110 -9.66 -2.07 17.43
CA ASN A 110 -9.65 -3.24 18.30
C ASN A 110 -10.59 -4.25 17.62
N CYS A 111 -10.03 -5.25 16.96
CA CYS A 111 -10.80 -6.46 16.64
C CYS A 111 -10.63 -7.40 17.84
N THR A 112 -11.70 -7.54 18.61
CA THR A 112 -12.05 -8.79 19.30
C THR A 112 -12.07 -9.95 18.33
#